data_AF-A0A933NUB1-F1
#
_entry.id   AF-A0A933NUB1-F1
#
_cell.length_a   1.000
_cell.length_b   1.000
_cell.length_c   1.000
_cell.angle_alpha   90.00
_cell.angle_beta   90.00
_cell.angle_gamma   90.00
#
_symmetry.space_group_name_H-M   'P 1'
#
loop_
_entity.id
_entity.type
_entity.pdbx_description
1 polymer ?
#
loop_
_entity_poly.entity_id
_entity_poly.type
_entity_poly.pdbx_seq_one_letter_code
_entity_poly.pdbx_strand_id
1 'polypeptide(L)'
;MYSVTRSLIGLGFTVLVGLGPAAAAGEARQVRVESLFPRQAPRGQSTVLNLAVPSRDPVQAAELSPAQGVTVAGLKAGDNFQGALTWWEVTLEVAPDAPAGDRSLVLVMPKGRTLPIAVTIPPHVPSIAGLLATLPEGRPTAVEVQFDATDASGDLGSTPYVWFTIGCGSDLVPGVVRGGGAPRDRTTAVIRASLPRPRVAAAGAGTCTLRLRLADAGGSESNTVTTTVAITQ
;
A
#
# COMPACT_ATOMS: atom_id res chain seq x y z
N MET A 1 46.17 87.78 22.60
CA MET A 1 46.45 86.58 21.78
C MET A 1 47.12 85.54 22.67
N TYR A 2 46.36 84.55 23.14
CA TYR A 2 46.89 83.35 23.78
C TYR A 2 46.09 82.18 23.20
N SER A 3 46.81 81.31 22.48
CA SER A 3 46.29 80.10 21.86
C SER A 3 46.45 78.94 22.84
N VAL A 4 45.36 78.24 23.15
CA VAL A 4 45.39 76.98 23.90
C VAL A 4 44.69 75.92 23.07
N THR A 5 45.51 75.13 22.39
CA THR A 5 45.12 73.91 21.67
C THR A 5 44.84 72.81 22.69
N ARG A 6 43.63 72.24 22.68
CA ARG A 6 43.32 71.00 23.40
C ARG A 6 42.93 69.92 22.39
N SER A 7 43.86 69.03 22.12
CA SER A 7 43.61 67.72 21.51
C SER A 7 42.91 66.83 22.51
N LEU A 8 41.79 66.21 22.11
CA LEU A 8 41.17 65.11 22.84
C LEU A 8 41.14 63.89 21.90
N ILE A 9 41.93 62.90 22.27
CA ILE A 9 41.91 61.52 21.78
C ILE A 9 40.85 60.79 22.61
N GLY A 10 39.88 60.15 21.96
CA GLY A 10 38.93 59.25 22.59
C GLY A 10 38.58 58.12 21.61
N LEU A 11 39.37 57.05 21.61
CA LEU A 11 39.05 55.74 22.19
C LEU A 11 37.77 55.11 21.63
N GLY A 12 37.97 54.13 20.75
CA GLY A 12 36.91 53.27 20.23
C GLY A 12 36.30 52.39 21.31
N PHE A 13 35.05 51.99 21.09
CA PHE A 13 34.40 50.95 21.87
C PHE A 13 33.71 49.95 20.96
N THR A 14 33.92 48.69 21.32
CA THR A 14 33.77 47.45 20.59
C THR A 14 32.31 47.10 20.31
N VAL A 15 32.03 46.65 19.07
CA VAL A 15 30.75 46.04 18.68
C VAL A 15 30.59 44.71 19.43
N LEU A 16 29.67 44.65 20.40
CA LEU A 16 29.27 43.44 21.10
C LEU A 16 28.21 42.71 20.23
N VAL A 17 28.65 41.78 19.39
CA VAL A 17 27.75 40.86 18.67
C VAL A 17 27.15 39.90 19.69
N GLY A 18 25.87 40.09 20.02
CA GLY A 18 25.12 39.18 20.85
C GLY A 18 25.01 37.81 20.18
N LEU A 19 25.75 36.83 20.69
CA LEU A 19 25.50 35.41 20.51
C LEU A 19 24.15 35.08 21.17
N GLY A 20 23.08 35.18 20.38
CA GLY A 20 21.81 34.55 20.75
C GLY A 20 22.00 33.04 20.90
N PRO A 21 21.26 32.36 21.79
CA PRO A 21 21.35 30.92 21.93
C PRO A 21 21.01 30.30 20.57
N ALA A 22 21.99 29.58 20.01
CA ALA A 22 21.76 28.70 18.89
C ALA A 22 20.66 27.74 19.32
N ALA A 23 19.44 27.95 18.83
CA ALA A 23 18.41 26.94 18.85
C ALA A 23 19.03 25.75 18.11
N ALA A 24 19.44 24.72 18.84
CA ALA A 24 19.71 23.43 18.28
C ALA A 24 18.41 23.03 17.58
N ALA A 25 18.35 23.22 16.26
CA ALA A 25 17.37 22.57 15.43
C ALA A 25 17.64 21.07 15.61
N GLY A 26 16.94 20.46 16.57
CA GLY A 26 16.96 19.02 16.73
C GLY A 26 16.50 18.46 15.39
N GLU A 27 17.40 17.78 14.68
CA GLU A 27 17.02 16.99 13.52
C GLU A 27 15.97 16.00 14.00
N ALA A 28 14.71 16.28 13.68
CA ALA A 28 13.61 15.38 13.97
C ALA A 28 13.95 14.06 13.28
N ARG A 29 14.20 13.01 14.08
CA ARG A 29 14.61 11.71 13.60
C ARG A 29 13.53 11.19 12.66
N GLN A 30 13.81 11.16 11.36
CA GLN A 30 12.85 10.72 10.36
C GLN A 30 12.61 9.22 10.51
N VAL A 31 11.39 8.83 10.84
CA VAL A 31 11.01 7.42 11.01
C VAL A 31 10.62 6.86 9.65
N ARG A 32 11.24 5.76 9.22
CA ARG A 32 10.85 5.08 7.98
C ARG A 32 9.71 4.10 8.27
N VAL A 33 8.63 4.17 7.51
CA VAL A 33 7.60 3.11 7.52
C VAL A 33 8.20 1.86 6.88
N GLU A 34 8.15 0.72 7.58
CA GLU A 34 8.73 -0.55 7.11
C GLU A 34 7.83 -1.25 6.09
N SER A 35 6.51 -1.18 6.29
CA SER A 35 5.54 -1.78 5.38
C SER A 35 4.24 -0.98 5.32
N LEU A 36 3.58 -1.08 4.15
CA LEU A 36 2.28 -0.49 3.85
C LEU A 36 1.49 -1.47 2.98
N PHE A 37 0.27 -1.79 3.40
CA PHE A 37 -0.66 -2.61 2.62
C PHE A 37 -2.14 -2.25 2.87
N PRO A 38 -2.98 -2.13 1.84
CA PRO A 38 -2.62 -2.10 0.42
C PRO A 38 -1.83 -0.83 0.07
N ARG A 39 -1.24 -0.79 -1.13
CA ARG A 39 -0.60 0.44 -1.66
C ARG A 39 -1.53 1.28 -2.53
N GLN A 40 -2.72 0.76 -2.82
CA GLN A 40 -3.71 1.41 -3.68
C GLN A 40 -4.95 1.77 -2.89
N ALA A 41 -5.53 2.91 -3.24
CA ALA A 41 -6.80 3.38 -2.71
C ALA A 41 -7.72 3.74 -3.90
N PRO A 42 -8.53 2.77 -4.38
CA PRO A 42 -9.46 2.98 -5.50
C PRO A 42 -10.45 4.13 -5.26
N ARG A 43 -10.85 4.79 -6.35
CA ARG A 43 -11.88 5.84 -6.31
C ARG A 43 -13.22 5.32 -5.84
N GLY A 44 -13.95 6.15 -5.09
CA GLY A 44 -15.29 5.85 -4.59
C GLY A 44 -15.32 4.79 -3.49
N GLN A 45 -14.18 4.49 -2.87
CA GLN A 45 -14.08 3.45 -1.84
C GLN A 45 -13.46 4.00 -0.55
N SER A 46 -13.84 3.36 0.55
CA SER A 46 -13.14 3.46 1.82
C SER A 46 -12.07 2.36 1.90
N THR A 47 -10.81 2.75 2.03
CA THR A 47 -9.66 1.84 2.05
C THR A 47 -8.91 1.95 3.36
N VAL A 48 -8.76 0.83 4.07
CA VAL A 48 -7.94 0.76 5.29
C VAL A 48 -6.52 0.36 4.92
N LEU A 49 -5.58 1.27 5.14
CA LEU A 49 -4.15 1.05 4.98
C LEU A 49 -3.54 0.57 6.29
N ASN A 50 -2.77 -0.52 6.24
CA ASN A 50 -2.04 -1.08 7.35
C ASN A 50 -0.56 -0.70 7.22
N LEU A 51 -0.03 0.00 8.22
CA LEU A 51 1.36 0.49 8.24
C LEU A 51 2.13 -0.10 9.42
N ALA A 52 3.33 -0.61 9.17
CA ALA A 52 4.26 -0.97 10.24
C ALA A 52 5.26 0.17 10.47
N VAL A 53 5.21 0.76 11.67
CA VAL A 53 6.04 1.90 12.05
C VAL A 53 7.04 1.46 13.12
N PRO A 54 8.36 1.61 12.93
CA PRO A 54 9.39 1.28 13.92
C PRO A 54 9.52 2.38 14.98
N SER A 55 8.40 2.69 15.61
CA SER A 55 8.29 3.68 16.69
C SER A 55 7.25 3.21 17.70
N ARG A 56 7.50 3.52 18.97
CA ARG A 56 6.52 3.37 20.06
C ARG A 56 5.72 4.65 20.30
N ASP A 57 6.12 5.75 19.66
CA ASP A 57 5.40 7.01 19.81
C ASP A 57 4.02 6.91 19.12
N PRO A 58 2.94 7.42 19.75
CA PRO A 58 1.62 7.38 19.16
C PRO A 58 1.58 8.25 17.91
N VAL A 59 0.98 7.75 16.83
CA VAL A 59 0.64 8.56 15.67
C VAL A 59 -0.54 9.44 16.05
N GLN A 60 -0.39 10.75 15.83
CA GLN A 60 -1.39 11.77 16.17
C GLN A 60 -2.23 12.17 14.95
N ALA A 61 -1.63 12.12 13.77
CA ALA A 61 -2.30 12.44 12.51
C ALA A 61 -1.67 11.69 11.35
N ALA A 62 -2.42 11.58 10.26
CA ALA A 62 -1.91 11.16 8.96
C ALA A 62 -2.22 12.26 7.94
N GLU A 63 -1.22 12.63 7.14
CA GLU A 63 -1.32 13.69 6.15
C GLU A 63 -1.04 13.13 4.76
N LEU A 64 -1.85 13.54 3.79
CA LEU A 64 -1.70 13.18 2.39
C LEU A 64 -1.34 14.41 1.55
N SER A 65 -0.44 14.23 0.60
CA SER A 65 -0.11 15.25 -0.39
C SER A 65 0.12 14.64 -1.77
N PRO A 66 -0.58 15.10 -2.83
CA PRO A 66 -1.69 16.06 -2.81
C PRO A 66 -2.97 15.51 -2.14
N ALA A 67 -3.72 16.32 -1.39
CA ALA A 67 -4.94 15.84 -0.71
C ALA A 67 -6.22 15.84 -1.58
N GLN A 68 -6.15 16.27 -2.84
CA GLN A 68 -7.37 16.46 -3.65
C GLN A 68 -8.12 15.14 -3.84
N GLY A 69 -9.41 15.14 -3.45
CA GLY A 69 -10.31 13.99 -3.56
C GLY A 69 -10.01 12.85 -2.58
N VAL A 70 -9.13 13.03 -1.59
CA VAL A 70 -8.84 12.01 -0.57
C VAL A 70 -8.88 12.61 0.82
N THR A 71 -9.60 11.93 1.71
CA THR A 71 -9.72 12.31 3.12
C THR A 71 -9.19 11.19 4.00
N VAL A 72 -8.44 11.53 5.05
CA VAL A 72 -8.15 10.59 6.13
C VAL A 72 -9.34 10.58 7.08
N ALA A 73 -10.14 9.52 7.03
CA ALA A 73 -11.36 9.38 7.81
C ALA A 73 -11.14 8.74 9.19
N GLY A 74 -10.03 8.02 9.36
CA GLY A 74 -9.74 7.32 10.61
C GLY A 74 -8.28 7.00 10.80
N LEU A 75 -7.86 6.97 12.05
CA LEU A 75 -6.53 6.56 12.49
C LEU A 75 -6.68 5.70 13.75
N LYS A 76 -6.21 4.47 13.71
CA LYS A 76 -6.28 3.52 14.82
C LYS A 76 -4.93 2.80 14.97
N ALA A 77 -4.50 2.59 16.21
CA ALA A 77 -3.39 1.67 16.48
C ALA A 77 -3.89 0.22 16.30
N GLY A 78 -3.18 -0.58 15.52
CA GLY A 78 -3.45 -2.00 15.36
C GLY A 78 -3.19 -2.77 16.66
N ASP A 79 -3.87 -3.90 16.82
CA ASP A 79 -3.89 -4.65 18.08
C ASP A 79 -2.58 -5.42 18.38
N ASN A 80 -1.62 -5.43 17.44
CA ASN A 80 -0.39 -6.18 17.54
C ASN A 80 0.83 -5.25 17.56
N PHE A 81 1.65 -5.39 18.61
CA PHE A 81 3.01 -4.90 18.66
C PHE A 81 3.96 -6.08 18.44
N GLN A 82 4.62 -6.13 17.28
CA GLN A 82 5.60 -7.18 17.00
C GLN A 82 7.01 -6.62 17.19
N GLY A 83 7.57 -6.81 18.38
CA GLY A 83 8.96 -6.47 18.69
C GLY A 83 9.21 -4.96 18.85
N ALA A 84 9.60 -4.27 17.77
CA ALA A 84 9.83 -2.81 17.75
C ALA A 84 8.87 -2.07 16.81
N LEU A 85 7.94 -2.79 16.17
CA LEU A 85 6.99 -2.28 15.20
C LEU A 85 5.61 -2.11 15.82
N THR A 86 5.07 -0.91 15.70
CA THR A 86 3.66 -0.62 15.99
C THR A 86 2.89 -0.61 14.69
N TRP A 87 1.84 -1.42 14.62
CA TRP A 87 0.92 -1.42 13.48
C TRP A 87 -0.09 -0.28 13.62
N TRP A 88 -0.38 0.38 12.50
CA TRP A 88 -1.37 1.46 12.41
C TRP A 88 -2.31 1.20 11.25
N GLU A 89 -3.59 1.48 11.48
CA GLU A 89 -4.65 1.48 10.48
C GLU A 89 -5.00 2.93 10.14
N VAL A 90 -4.82 3.32 8.88
CA VAL A 90 -5.23 4.62 8.34
C VAL A 90 -6.36 4.38 7.36
N THR A 91 -7.55 4.88 7.68
CA THR A 91 -8.71 4.77 6.80
C THR A 91 -8.74 5.96 5.86
N LEU A 92 -8.68 5.70 4.56
CA LEU A 92 -8.82 6.69 3.51
C LEU A 92 -10.19 6.61 2.87
N GLU A 93 -10.85 7.75 2.72
CA GLU A 93 -12.02 7.90 1.86
C GLU A 93 -11.58 8.59 0.57
N VAL A 94 -11.74 7.89 -0.56
CA VAL A 94 -11.38 8.40 -1.88
C VAL A 94 -12.65 8.76 -2.63
N ALA A 95 -12.78 10.02 -3.02
CA ALA A 95 -13.92 10.49 -3.79
C ALA A 95 -14.00 9.77 -5.15
N PRO A 96 -15.21 9.54 -5.71
CA PRO A 96 -15.38 8.90 -7.02
C PRO A 96 -14.66 9.62 -8.17
N ASP A 97 -14.46 10.94 -8.04
CA ASP A 97 -13.83 11.84 -9.00
C ASP A 97 -12.39 12.22 -8.62
N ALA A 98 -11.80 11.58 -7.60
CA ALA A 98 -10.44 11.87 -7.17
C ALA A 98 -9.43 11.70 -8.32
N PRO A 99 -8.49 12.64 -8.55
CA PRO A 99 -7.52 12.53 -9.63
C PRO A 99 -6.65 11.27 -9.48
N ALA A 100 -6.32 10.59 -10.58
CA ALA A 100 -5.34 9.49 -10.54
C ALA A 100 -3.98 9.95 -10.00
N GLY A 101 -3.15 8.98 -9.61
CA GLY A 101 -1.72 9.18 -9.35
C GLY A 101 -1.32 9.00 -7.89
N ASP A 102 -0.04 9.20 -7.64
CA ASP A 102 0.56 8.95 -6.35
C ASP A 102 0.29 10.06 -5.35
N ARG A 103 0.09 9.66 -4.10
CA ARG A 103 -0.02 10.50 -2.91
C ARG A 103 1.08 10.13 -1.94
N SER A 104 1.74 11.14 -1.39
CA SER A 104 2.64 11.00 -0.27
C SER A 104 1.83 10.95 1.02
N LEU A 105 1.85 9.81 1.70
CA LEU A 105 1.34 9.65 3.07
C LEU A 105 2.47 9.87 4.08
N VAL A 106 2.21 10.73 5.07
CA VAL A 106 3.13 10.99 6.18
C VAL A 106 2.36 10.84 7.50
N LEU A 107 2.92 10.09 8.43
CA LEU A 107 2.40 9.97 9.78
C LEU A 107 3.08 11.00 10.69
N VAL A 108 2.30 11.70 11.48
CA VAL A 108 2.75 12.73 12.42
C VAL A 108 2.76 12.15 13.83
N MET A 109 3.89 12.31 14.52
CA MET A 109 4.12 11.83 15.88
C MET A 109 4.64 12.98 16.75
N PRO A 110 4.56 12.88 18.09
CA PRO A 110 5.04 13.92 18.99
C PRO A 110 6.51 14.34 18.77
N LYS A 111 7.37 13.39 18.37
CA LYS A 111 8.82 13.61 18.20
C LYS A 111 9.25 13.78 16.75
N GLY A 112 8.31 13.87 15.80
CA GLY A 112 8.65 14.04 14.40
C GLY A 112 7.64 13.43 13.45
N ARG A 113 8.11 13.14 12.25
CA ARG A 113 7.27 12.68 11.14
C ARG A 113 7.90 11.46 10.51
N THR A 114 7.08 10.62 9.90
CA THR A 114 7.64 9.58 9.04
C THR A 114 8.20 10.18 7.75
N LEU A 115 9.07 9.43 7.09
CA LEU A 115 9.33 9.66 5.68
C LEU A 115 8.03 9.48 4.87
N PRO A 116 7.84 10.27 3.80
CA PRO A 116 6.80 10.02 2.80
C PRO A 116 6.79 8.58 2.31
N ILE A 117 5.60 7.96 2.32
CA ILE A 117 5.35 6.68 1.65
C ILE A 117 4.26 6.85 0.60
N ALA A 118 4.43 6.23 -0.56
CA ALA A 118 3.51 6.36 -1.68
C ALA A 118 2.25 5.52 -1.49
N VAL A 119 1.09 6.14 -1.70
CA VAL A 119 -0.24 5.53 -1.88
C VAL A 119 -0.75 5.94 -3.24
N THR A 120 -1.13 4.99 -4.09
CA THR A 120 -1.55 5.27 -5.46
C THR A 120 -3.07 5.27 -5.57
N ILE A 121 -3.64 6.32 -6.17
CA ILE A 121 -5.03 6.28 -6.66
C ILE A 121 -4.96 5.79 -8.11
N PRO A 122 -5.35 4.55 -8.40
CA PRO A 122 -5.20 4.03 -9.75
C PRO A 122 -6.16 4.75 -10.72
N PRO A 123 -5.79 4.90 -12.00
CA PRO A 123 -6.62 5.58 -13.00
C PRO A 123 -7.92 4.83 -13.30
N HIS A 124 -7.91 3.51 -13.12
CA HIS A 124 -9.04 2.60 -13.25
C HIS A 124 -8.77 1.39 -12.34
N VAL A 125 -9.76 0.51 -12.17
CA VAL A 125 -9.59 -0.75 -11.45
C VAL A 125 -10.22 -1.86 -12.28
N PRO A 126 -9.48 -2.92 -12.63
CA PRO A 126 -10.09 -4.07 -13.30
C PRO A 126 -11.09 -4.74 -12.36
N SER A 127 -12.15 -5.31 -12.91
CA SER A 127 -13.15 -6.09 -12.19
C SER A 127 -13.10 -7.54 -12.65
N ILE A 128 -13.17 -8.49 -11.72
CA ILE A 128 -13.23 -9.91 -12.02
C ILE A 128 -14.48 -10.56 -11.43
N ALA A 129 -15.02 -11.55 -12.15
CA ALA A 129 -16.22 -12.28 -11.78
C ALA A 129 -16.22 -13.71 -12.37
N GLY A 130 -17.21 -14.53 -11.95
CA GLY A 130 -17.43 -15.84 -12.56
C GLY A 130 -16.28 -16.84 -12.35
N LEU A 131 -15.65 -16.82 -11.17
CA LEU A 131 -14.53 -17.71 -10.86
C LEU A 131 -14.97 -19.18 -10.86
N LEU A 132 -14.39 -19.94 -11.80
CA LEU A 132 -14.43 -21.38 -11.89
C LEU A 132 -13.05 -21.96 -11.58
N ALA A 133 -12.99 -23.01 -10.79
CA ALA A 133 -11.77 -23.70 -10.45
C ALA A 133 -11.95 -25.21 -10.64
N THR A 134 -11.02 -25.85 -11.35
CA THR A 134 -11.10 -27.26 -11.72
C THR A 134 -9.78 -27.97 -11.48
N LEU A 135 -9.87 -29.28 -11.29
CA LEU A 135 -8.72 -30.18 -11.27
C LEU A 135 -8.66 -30.91 -12.62
N PRO A 136 -7.77 -30.51 -13.54
CA PRO A 136 -7.64 -31.18 -14.82
C PRO A 136 -7.15 -32.62 -14.64
N GLU A 137 -7.77 -33.55 -15.37
CA GLU A 137 -7.28 -34.92 -15.49
C GLU A 137 -5.86 -34.91 -16.09
N GLY A 138 -4.92 -35.60 -15.43
CA GLY A 138 -3.52 -35.69 -15.89
C GLY A 138 -2.56 -34.58 -15.43
N ARG A 139 -3.02 -33.56 -14.68
CA ARG A 139 -2.12 -32.59 -14.01
C ARG A 139 -2.38 -32.55 -12.50
N PRO A 140 -1.98 -33.57 -11.74
CA PRO A 140 -2.36 -33.72 -10.33
C PRO A 140 -1.79 -32.62 -9.43
N THR A 141 -0.83 -31.83 -9.90
CA THR A 141 -0.14 -30.77 -9.15
C THR A 141 -0.70 -29.36 -9.40
N ALA A 142 -1.77 -29.22 -10.18
CA ALA A 142 -2.32 -27.92 -10.54
C ALA A 142 -3.82 -27.79 -10.24
N VAL A 143 -4.24 -26.58 -9.89
CA VAL A 143 -5.64 -26.14 -9.93
C VAL A 143 -5.76 -25.16 -11.09
N GLU A 144 -6.58 -25.49 -12.08
CA GLU A 144 -6.83 -24.59 -13.21
C GLU A 144 -7.99 -23.67 -12.85
N VAL A 145 -7.80 -22.37 -13.07
CA VAL A 145 -8.83 -21.37 -12.81
C VAL A 145 -9.22 -20.66 -14.09
N GLN A 146 -10.50 -20.32 -14.18
CA GLN A 146 -11.05 -19.48 -15.23
C GLN A 146 -11.96 -18.42 -14.62
N PHE A 147 -11.85 -17.18 -15.07
CA PHE A 147 -12.75 -16.10 -14.65
C PHE A 147 -12.86 -15.04 -15.75
N ASP A 148 -13.94 -14.28 -15.70
CA ASP A 148 -14.14 -13.12 -16.56
C ASP A 148 -13.46 -11.90 -15.92
N ALA A 149 -12.72 -11.14 -16.73
CA ALA A 149 -12.12 -9.88 -16.36
C ALA A 149 -12.70 -8.76 -17.23
N THR A 150 -12.99 -7.63 -16.61
CA THR A 150 -13.39 -6.38 -17.27
C THR A 150 -12.44 -5.29 -16.83
N ASP A 151 -11.87 -4.59 -17.79
CA ASP A 151 -10.96 -3.49 -17.58
C ASP A 151 -11.34 -2.34 -18.53
N ALA A 152 -11.83 -1.25 -17.95
CA ALA A 152 -12.31 -0.10 -18.70
C ALA A 152 -11.20 0.64 -19.46
N SER A 153 -9.94 0.51 -19.04
CA SER A 153 -8.81 1.11 -19.75
C SER A 153 -8.39 0.30 -20.99
N GLY A 154 -8.71 -1.01 -20.98
CA GLY A 154 -8.26 -1.97 -21.97
C GLY A 154 -6.76 -2.27 -21.92
N ASP A 155 -6.11 -2.04 -20.77
CA ASP A 155 -4.67 -2.23 -20.55
C ASP A 155 -4.31 -3.46 -19.70
N LEU A 156 -5.30 -4.33 -19.42
CA LEU A 156 -5.15 -5.62 -18.75
C LEU A 156 -3.97 -6.46 -19.26
N GLY A 157 -3.66 -6.33 -20.54
CA GLY A 157 -2.57 -7.05 -21.21
C GLY A 157 -2.91 -8.53 -21.49
N SER A 158 -2.01 -9.21 -22.20
CA SER A 158 -2.18 -10.62 -22.57
C SER A 158 -1.81 -11.60 -21.45
N THR A 159 -1.00 -11.14 -20.48
CA THR A 159 -0.44 -11.97 -19.39
C THR A 159 -0.53 -11.27 -18.02
N PRO A 160 -1.75 -10.96 -17.56
CA PRO A 160 -1.95 -10.28 -16.28
C PRO A 160 -1.46 -11.13 -15.11
N TYR A 161 -1.15 -10.49 -13.99
CA TYR A 161 -0.79 -11.20 -12.77
C TYR A 161 -2.05 -11.68 -12.05
N VAL A 162 -2.07 -12.96 -11.67
CA VAL A 162 -3.15 -13.56 -10.88
C VAL A 162 -2.60 -13.85 -9.49
N TRP A 163 -3.01 -13.04 -8.53
CA TRP A 163 -2.71 -13.23 -7.12
C TRP A 163 -3.73 -14.17 -6.51
N PHE A 164 -3.26 -15.12 -5.71
CA PHE A 164 -4.13 -16.09 -5.09
C PHE A 164 -3.79 -16.34 -3.64
N THR A 165 -4.79 -16.78 -2.89
CA THR A 165 -4.60 -17.47 -1.62
C THR A 165 -5.48 -18.69 -1.64
N ILE A 166 -4.90 -19.87 -1.42
CA ILE A 166 -5.65 -21.11 -1.28
C ILE A 166 -5.42 -21.68 0.10
N GLY A 167 -6.51 -21.96 0.81
CA GLY A 167 -6.47 -22.49 2.17
C GLY A 167 -7.26 -23.77 2.33
N CYS A 168 -6.62 -24.80 2.89
CA CYS A 168 -7.24 -26.10 3.16
C CYS A 168 -7.17 -26.34 4.69
N GLY A 169 -8.15 -25.82 5.43
CA GLY A 169 -8.09 -25.79 6.89
C GLY A 169 -7.29 -24.58 7.41
N SER A 170 -6.33 -24.80 8.31
CA SER A 170 -5.50 -23.74 8.90
C SER A 170 -4.37 -23.26 8.00
N ASP A 171 -3.99 -24.07 7.01
CA ASP A 171 -2.87 -23.75 6.12
C ASP A 171 -3.36 -22.82 5.00
N LEU A 172 -2.69 -21.68 4.85
CA LEU A 172 -2.94 -20.70 3.79
C LEU A 172 -1.70 -20.58 2.91
N VAL A 173 -1.85 -20.82 1.62
CA VAL A 173 -0.78 -20.70 0.63
C VAL A 173 -1.06 -19.48 -0.25
N PRO A 174 -0.36 -18.36 -0.04
CA PRO A 174 -0.39 -17.23 -0.96
C PRO A 174 0.53 -17.51 -2.16
N GLY A 175 0.21 -16.91 -3.30
CA GLY A 175 1.10 -16.94 -4.46
C GLY A 175 0.66 -16.00 -5.57
N VAL A 176 1.49 -15.94 -6.61
CA VAL A 176 1.22 -15.19 -7.83
C VAL A 176 1.64 -16.02 -9.03
N VAL A 177 0.81 -16.04 -10.07
CA VAL A 177 1.14 -16.63 -11.36
C VAL A 177 0.82 -15.66 -12.48
N ARG A 178 1.29 -15.97 -13.68
CA ARG A 178 0.82 -15.32 -14.91
C ARG A 178 -0.45 -15.99 -15.39
N GLY A 179 -1.48 -15.21 -15.64
CA GLY A 179 -2.64 -15.66 -16.41
C GLY A 179 -2.35 -15.62 -17.91
N GLY A 180 -3.14 -16.35 -18.68
CA GLY A 180 -3.30 -16.16 -20.12
C GLY A 180 -4.70 -15.66 -20.40
N GLY A 181 -4.81 -14.49 -21.05
CA GLY A 181 -6.09 -13.91 -21.43
C GLY A 181 -6.47 -14.23 -22.87
N ALA A 182 -7.70 -14.69 -23.07
CA ALA A 182 -8.37 -14.63 -24.37
C ALA A 182 -9.29 -13.40 -24.37
N PRO A 183 -8.93 -12.31 -25.06
CA PRO A 183 -9.80 -11.13 -25.14
C PRO A 183 -11.13 -11.51 -25.82
N ARG A 184 -12.24 -11.12 -25.21
CA ARG A 184 -13.56 -11.15 -25.87
C ARG A 184 -13.77 -9.85 -26.66
N ASP A 185 -13.32 -8.74 -26.09
CA ASP A 185 -13.23 -7.42 -26.74
C ASP A 185 -12.03 -6.63 -26.17
N ARG A 186 -11.99 -5.31 -26.37
CA ARG A 186 -10.89 -4.45 -25.87
C ARG A 186 -10.87 -4.28 -24.35
N THR A 187 -12.01 -4.45 -23.70
CA THR A 187 -12.25 -4.20 -22.28
C THR A 187 -12.60 -5.45 -21.50
N THR A 188 -12.87 -6.58 -22.17
CA THR A 188 -13.23 -7.83 -21.51
C THR A 188 -12.38 -9.00 -21.98
N ALA A 189 -12.02 -9.88 -21.06
CA ALA A 189 -11.22 -11.06 -21.34
C ALA A 189 -11.62 -12.24 -20.45
N VAL A 190 -11.49 -13.45 -20.97
CA VAL A 190 -11.50 -14.66 -20.15
C VAL A 190 -10.06 -14.96 -19.76
N ILE A 191 -9.77 -14.92 -18.46
CA ILE A 191 -8.45 -15.23 -17.94
C ILE A 191 -8.43 -16.68 -17.49
N ARG A 192 -7.34 -17.38 -17.86
CA ARG A 192 -7.03 -18.72 -17.38
C ARG A 192 -5.68 -18.71 -16.68
N ALA A 193 -5.55 -19.45 -15.58
CA ALA A 193 -4.29 -19.60 -14.89
C ALA A 193 -4.17 -20.98 -14.25
N SER A 194 -2.95 -21.48 -14.17
CA SER A 194 -2.62 -22.75 -13.52
C SER A 194 -1.94 -22.45 -12.18
N LEU A 195 -2.63 -22.77 -11.08
CA LEU A 195 -2.15 -22.51 -9.73
C LEU A 195 -1.46 -23.76 -9.18
N PRO A 196 -0.34 -23.63 -8.44
CA PRO A 196 0.20 -24.74 -7.69
C PRO A 196 -0.84 -25.30 -6.72
N ARG A 197 -1.06 -26.62 -6.78
CA ARG A 197 -1.97 -27.28 -5.85
C ARG A 197 -1.36 -27.25 -4.44
N PRO A 198 -2.12 -26.81 -3.42
CA PRO A 198 -1.64 -26.82 -2.05
C PRO A 198 -1.37 -28.26 -1.61
N ARG A 199 -0.31 -28.45 -0.82
CA ARG A 199 -0.08 -29.72 -0.15
C ARG A 199 -1.15 -29.87 0.92
N VAL A 200 -2.07 -30.82 0.73
CA VAL A 200 -3.00 -31.20 1.78
C VAL A 200 -2.28 -32.22 2.66
N ALA A 201 -2.26 -32.02 3.98
CA ALA A 201 -1.71 -33.01 4.91
C ALA A 201 -2.37 -34.38 4.66
N ALA A 202 -1.64 -35.47 4.93
CA ALA A 202 -1.86 -36.82 4.40
C ALA A 202 -3.26 -37.47 4.62
N ALA A 203 -4.19 -36.79 5.28
CA ALA A 203 -5.55 -37.23 5.52
C ALA A 203 -6.55 -36.63 4.50
N GLY A 204 -6.50 -37.14 3.27
CA GLY A 204 -7.69 -37.22 2.40
C GLY A 204 -8.09 -35.95 1.65
N ALA A 205 -9.00 -36.16 0.70
CA ALA A 205 -9.59 -35.10 -0.07
C ALA A 205 -10.20 -34.02 0.82
N GLY A 206 -10.05 -32.74 0.45
CA GLY A 206 -10.48 -31.62 1.27
C GLY A 206 -11.08 -30.49 0.44
N THR A 207 -12.03 -29.76 1.03
CA THR A 207 -12.53 -28.53 0.43
C THR A 207 -11.61 -27.38 0.83
N CYS A 208 -11.04 -26.71 -0.16
CA CYS A 208 -10.16 -25.57 0.04
C CYS A 208 -10.86 -24.28 -0.39
N THR A 209 -10.66 -23.21 0.37
CA THR A 209 -11.12 -21.87 -0.03
C THR A 209 -10.06 -21.23 -0.90
N LEU A 210 -10.43 -20.82 -2.11
CA LEU A 210 -9.57 -20.11 -3.05
C LEU A 210 -10.06 -18.66 -3.17
N ARG A 211 -9.15 -17.71 -2.95
CA ARG A 211 -9.35 -16.28 -3.20
C ARG A 211 -8.45 -15.83 -4.33
N LEU A 212 -8.97 -15.05 -5.27
CA LEU A 212 -8.22 -14.49 -6.39
C LEU A 212 -8.36 -12.97 -6.49
N ARG A 213 -7.30 -12.35 -6.97
CA ARG A 213 -7.26 -10.98 -7.51
C ARG A 213 -6.46 -10.98 -8.81
N LEU A 214 -6.77 -10.04 -9.67
CA LEU A 214 -6.06 -9.77 -10.90
C LEU A 214 -5.33 -8.44 -10.75
N ALA A 215 -4.12 -8.32 -11.29
CA ALA A 215 -3.48 -7.04 -11.50
C ALA A 215 -3.19 -6.84 -13.01
N ASP A 216 -3.53 -5.66 -13.51
CA ASP A 216 -3.21 -5.23 -14.87
C ASP A 216 -1.70 -4.97 -15.05
N ALA A 217 -1.30 -4.52 -16.24
CA ALA A 217 0.10 -4.22 -16.53
C ALA A 217 0.65 -2.98 -15.77
N GLY A 218 -0.22 -2.04 -15.40
CA GLY A 218 0.09 -0.88 -14.56
C GLY A 218 0.13 -1.21 -13.06
N GLY A 219 -0.27 -2.43 -12.69
CA GLY A 219 -0.32 -2.94 -11.33
C GLY A 219 -1.62 -2.64 -10.59
N SER A 220 -2.67 -2.09 -11.23
CA SER A 220 -3.95 -1.85 -10.55
C SER A 220 -4.61 -3.18 -10.20
N GLU A 221 -4.93 -3.38 -8.93
CA GLU A 221 -5.53 -4.63 -8.44
C GLU A 221 -7.05 -4.61 -8.53
N SER A 222 -7.64 -5.74 -8.92
CA SER A 222 -9.08 -5.94 -8.99
C SER A 222 -9.73 -6.14 -7.63
N ASN A 223 -11.07 -6.21 -7.63
CA ASN A 223 -11.82 -6.82 -6.54
C ASN A 223 -11.35 -8.26 -6.27
N THR A 224 -11.64 -8.77 -5.07
CA THR A 224 -11.38 -10.17 -4.71
C THR A 224 -12.60 -11.03 -5.02
N VAL A 225 -12.39 -12.17 -5.68
CA VAL A 225 -13.40 -13.23 -5.84
C VAL A 225 -12.99 -14.46 -5.05
N THR A 226 -13.97 -15.16 -4.48
CA THR A 226 -13.75 -16.34 -3.64
C THR A 226 -14.56 -17.52 -4.17
N THR A 227 -13.97 -18.71 -4.18
CA THR A 227 -14.65 -19.97 -4.49
C THR A 227 -14.13 -21.10 -3.61
N THR A 228 -14.76 -22.27 -3.70
CA THR A 228 -14.28 -23.49 -3.07
C THR A 228 -13.79 -24.49 -4.12
N VAL A 229 -12.73 -25.23 -3.79
CA VAL A 229 -12.15 -26.27 -4.66
C VAL A 229 -12.09 -27.56 -3.87
N ALA A 230 -12.72 -28.61 -4.38
CA ALA A 230 -12.58 -29.95 -3.83
C ALA A 230 -11.27 -30.55 -4.35
N ILE A 231 -10.32 -30.78 -3.45
CA ILE A 231 -9.01 -31.33 -3.77
C ILE A 231 -9.03 -32.84 -3.51
N THR A 232 -9.00 -33.68 -4.54
CA THR A 232 -9.02 -35.16 -4.45
C THR A 232 -7.64 -35.75 -4.77
N GLN A 233 -7.13 -36.69 -3.95
CA GLN A 233 -5.81 -37.32 -4.18
C GLN A 233 -5.65 -37.86 -5.60
#